data_AF-A0A8I0AG70-F1
#
_entry.id   AF-A0A8I0AG70-F1
#
_cell.length_a   1.000
_cell.length_b   1.000
_cell.length_c   1.000
_cell.angle_alpha   90.00
_cell.angle_beta   90.00
_cell.angle_gamma   90.00
#
_symmetry.space_group_name_H-M   'P 1'
#
loop_
_entity.id
_entity.type
_entity.pdbx_description
1 polymer ?
#
loop_
_entity_poly.entity_id
_entity_poly.type
_entity_poly.pdbx_seq_one_letter_code
_entity_poly.pdbx_strand_id
1 'polypeptide(L)' 'MIPEELFGKIIKYHLLDQEQEADDIRKGLEKKLDAMVNREVYSKSKTAPTEEEREKFRQEYLDRKGMQESFRW' A
#
# COMPACT_ATOMS: atom_id res chain seq x y z
N MET A 1 0.78 -2.57 -10.34
CA MET A 1 -0.32 -3.28 -11.02
C MET A 1 -1.37 -3.73 -10.00
N ILE A 2 -2.65 -3.74 -10.39
CA ILE A 2 -3.78 -4.31 -9.64
C ILE A 2 -3.83 -5.82 -9.96
N PRO A 3 -4.12 -6.71 -8.99
CA PRO A 3 -4.30 -8.13 -9.28
C PRO A 3 -5.45 -8.37 -10.25
N GLU A 4 -5.28 -9.30 -11.19
CA GLU A 4 -6.31 -9.63 -12.19
C GLU A 4 -7.64 -10.04 -11.54
N GLU A 5 -7.60 -10.80 -10.45
CA GLU A 5 -8.79 -11.17 -9.68
C GLU A 5 -9.57 -9.94 -9.18
N LEU A 6 -8.87 -8.96 -8.60
CA LEU A 6 -9.49 -7.72 -8.12
C LEU A 6 -10.08 -6.92 -9.28
N PHE A 7 -9.39 -6.87 -10.42
CA PHE A 7 -9.90 -6.22 -11.61
C PHE A 7 -11.16 -6.90 -12.16
N GLY A 8 -11.19 -8.24 -12.16
CA GLY A 8 -12.38 -9.01 -12.52
C GLY A 8 -13.58 -8.74 -11.61
N LYS A 9 -13.35 -8.62 -10.29
CA LYS A 9 -14.40 -8.24 -9.33
C LYS A 9 -14.94 -6.82 -9.60
N ILE A 10 -14.05 -5.87 -9.89
CA ILE A 10 -14.44 -4.50 -10.27
C ILE A 10 -15.32 -4.51 -11.53
N ILE A 11 -14.97 -5.30 -12.54
CA ILE A 11 -15.79 -5.47 -13.75
C ILE A 11 -17.17 -6.04 -13.40
N LYS A 12 -17.22 -7.11 -12.61
CA LYS A 12 -18.48 -7.74 -12.19
C LYS A 12 -19.40 -6.77 -11.44
N TYR A 13 -18.84 -5.99 -10.52
CA TYR A 13 -19.61 -5.02 -9.75
C TYR A 13 -20.16 -3.89 -10.62
N HIS A 14 -19.34 -3.30 -11.50
CA HIS A 14 -19.75 -2.12 -12.29
C HIS A 14 -20.46 -2.42 -13.60
N LEU A 15 -20.21 -3.57 -14.23
CA LEU A 15 -20.78 -3.93 -15.54
C LEU A 15 -21.87 -5.00 -15.46
N LEU A 16 -21.93 -5.78 -14.38
CA LEU A 16 -22.87 -6.89 -14.21
C LEU A 16 -23.73 -6.76 -12.94
N ASP A 17 -23.72 -5.59 -12.29
CA ASP A 17 -24.50 -5.26 -11.08
C ASP A 17 -24.35 -6.28 -9.93
N GLN A 18 -23.18 -6.93 -9.83
CA GLN A 18 -22.90 -7.93 -8.79
C GLN A 18 -22.48 -7.26 -7.47
N GLU A 19 -23.46 -6.72 -6.73
CA GLU A 19 -23.23 -5.96 -5.50
C GLU A 19 -22.46 -6.75 -4.41
N GLN A 20 -22.55 -8.08 -4.41
CA GLN A 20 -21.83 -8.92 -3.45
C GLN A 20 -20.31 -8.78 -3.51
N GLU A 21 -19.76 -8.28 -4.63
CA GLU A 21 -18.32 -8.08 -4.80
C GLU A 21 -17.81 -6.79 -4.11
N ALA A 22 -18.70 -5.90 -3.64
CA ALA A 22 -18.35 -4.58 -3.13
C ALA A 22 -17.33 -4.60 -1.97
N ASP A 23 -17.52 -5.50 -1.00
CA ASP A 23 -16.64 -5.60 0.16
C ASP A 23 -15.24 -6.10 -0.21
N ASP A 24 -15.17 -7.06 -1.12
CA ASP A 24 -13.90 -7.60 -1.61
C ASP A 24 -13.15 -6.57 -2.46
N ILE A 25 -13.88 -5.79 -3.27
CA ILE A 25 -13.32 -4.68 -4.03
C ILE A 25 -12.73 -3.63 -3.08
N ARG A 26 -13.51 -3.21 -2.07
CA ARG A 26 -13.07 -2.22 -1.08
C ARG A 26 -11.77 -2.67 -0.40
N LYS A 27 -11.76 -3.88 0.18
CA LYS A 27 -10.57 -4.44 0.86
C LYS A 27 -9.38 -4.57 -0.09
N GLY A 28 -9.63 -5.00 -1.33
CA GLY A 28 -8.59 -5.14 -2.35
C GLY A 28 -7.96 -3.80 -2.73
N LEU A 29 -8.78 -2.76 -2.90
CA LEU A 29 -8.32 -1.41 -3.22
C LEU A 29 -7.58 -0.75 -2.05
N GLU A 30 -8.07 -0.90 -0.81
CA GLU A 30 -7.38 -0.44 0.40
C GLU A 30 -5.98 -1.07 0.49
N LYS A 31 -5.88 -2.39 0.36
CA LYS A 31 -4.59 -3.10 0.35
C LYS A 31 -3.69 -2.61 -0.78
N LYS A 32 -4.25 -2.31 -1.95
CA LYS A 32 -3.49 -1.81 -3.10
C LYS A 32 -2.93 -0.42 -2.82
N LEU A 33 -3.74 0.47 -2.24
CA LEU A 33 -3.34 1.81 -1.84
C LEU A 33 -2.22 1.75 -0.80
N ASP A 34 -2.38 0.94 0.24
CA ASP A 34 -1.34 0.75 1.27
C ASP A 34 -0.03 0.25 0.67
N ALA A 35 -0.08 -0.69 -0.27
CA ALA A 35 1.11 -1.18 -0.96
C ALA A 35 1.78 -0.08 -1.81
N MET A 36 0.99 0.81 -2.44
CA MET A 36 1.53 1.94 -3.21
C MET A 36 2.21 2.95 -2.30
N VAL A 37 1.58 3.36 -1.20
CA VAL A 37 2.18 4.31 -0.27
C VAL A 37 3.42 3.71 0.39
N ASN A 38 3.38 2.44 0.79
CA ASN A 38 4.56 1.75 1.34
C ASN A 38 5.74 1.72 0.35
N ARG A 39 5.46 1.54 -0.94
CA ARG A 39 6.49 1.57 -1.98
C ARG A 39 7.06 2.98 -2.16
N GLU A 40 6.22 3.99 -2.10
CA GLU A 40 6.63 5.40 -2.20
C GLU A 40 7.54 5.79 -1.02
N VAL A 41 7.10 5.54 0.21
CA VAL A 41 7.87 5.84 1.43
C VAL A 41 9.20 5.08 1.42
N TYR A 42 9.20 3.80 1.06
CA TYR A 42 10.44 3.03 0.89
C TYR A 42 11.37 3.68 -0.15
N SER A 43 10.84 4.07 -1.30
CA SER A 43 11.64 4.68 -2.36
C SER A 43 12.26 5.99 -1.89
N LYS A 44 11.47 6.86 -1.23
CA LYS A 44 11.95 8.12 -0.66
C LYS A 44 13.02 7.89 0.41
N SER A 45 12.89 6.86 1.25
CA SER A 45 13.95 6.49 2.23
C SER A 45 15.28 6.14 1.58
N LYS A 46 15.28 5.71 0.30
CA LYS A 46 16.49 5.34 -0.45
C LYS A 46 17.01 6.47 -1.33
N THR A 47 16.13 7.31 -1.84
CA THR A 47 16.47 8.28 -2.90
C THR A 47 16.36 9.74 -2.47
N ALA A 48 15.87 10.05 -1.27
CA ALA A 48 15.78 11.44 -0.80
C ALA A 48 17.16 12.13 -0.82
N PRO A 49 17.23 13.45 -1.06
CA PRO A 49 18.49 14.15 -1.25
C PRO A 49 19.29 14.32 0.04
N THR A 50 18.64 14.42 1.21
CA THR A 50 19.31 14.61 2.51
C THR A 50 19.22 13.38 3.39
N GLU A 51 20.18 13.22 4.32
CA GLU A 51 20.17 12.11 5.29
C GLU A 51 18.99 12.20 6.26
N GLU A 52 18.64 13.40 6.72
CA GLU A 52 17.48 13.62 7.61
C GLU A 52 16.17 13.18 6.96
N GLU A 53 15.95 13.53 5.68
CA GLU A 53 14.75 13.10 4.97
C GLU A 53 14.76 11.59 4.73
N ARG A 54 15.90 10.99 4.38
CA ARG A 54 16.02 9.53 4.25
C ARG A 54 15.68 8.81 5.54
N GLU A 55 16.20 9.28 6.66
CA GLU A 55 15.95 8.69 7.97
C GLU A 55 14.49 8.87 8.39
N LYS A 56 13.89 10.04 8.13
CA LYS A 56 12.47 10.27 8.35
C LYS A 56 11.59 9.27 7.59
N PHE A 57 11.83 9.10 6.29
CA PHE A 57 11.07 8.13 5.49
C PHE A 57 11.39 6.68 5.87
N ARG A 58 12.61 6.39 6.35
CA ARG A 58 12.95 5.06 6.88
C ARG A 58 12.11 4.74 8.11
N GLN A 59 12.05 5.66 9.09
CA GLN A 59 11.23 5.47 10.29
C GLN A 59 9.75 5.30 9.93
N GLU A 60 9.21 6.17 9.07
CA GLU A 60 7.81 6.06 8.61
C GLU A 60 7.52 4.71 7.93
N TYR A 61 8.45 4.19 7.11
CA TYR A 61 8.32 2.87 6.52
C TYR A 61 8.29 1.76 7.58
N LEU A 62 9.18 1.83 8.58
CA LEU A 62 9.27 0.85 9.66
C LEU A 62 8.03 0.87 10.57
N ASP A 63 7.49 2.05 10.86
CA ASP A 63 6.22 2.24 11.57
C ASP A 63 5.07 1.57 10.81
N ARG A 64 4.96 1.84 9.51
CA ARG A 64 3.95 1.20 8.64
C ARG A 64 4.10 -0.32 8.53
N LYS A 65 5.29 -0.86 8.80
CA LYS A 65 5.54 -2.31 8.88
C LYS A 65 5.31 -2.90 10.28
N GLY A 66 5.02 -2.07 11.28
CA GLY A 66 4.83 -2.52 12.66
C GLY A 66 6.11 -3.05 13.31
N MET A 67 7.29 -2.63 12.84
CA MET A 67 8.57 -3.01 13.46
C MET A 67 8.65 -2.37 14.85
N GLN A 68 8.93 -3.15 15.89
CA GLN A 68 9.18 -2.58 17.23
C GLN A 68 10.49 -1.79 17.21
N GLU A 69 10.53 -0.71 18.00
CA GLU A 69 11.67 0.22 18.04
C GLU A 69 13.00 -0.46 18.36
N SER A 70 12.98 -1.49 19.21
CA SER A 70 14.13 -2.32 19.56
C SER A 70 14.78 -3.08 18.39
N PHE A 71 14.07 -3.22 17.26
CA PHE A 71 14.57 -3.87 16.04
C PHE A 71 14.92 -2.87 14.92
N ARG A 72 14.96 -1.56 15.19
CA ARG A 72 15.14 -0.50 14.18
C ARG A 72 16.57 0.07 14.08
N TRP A 73 17.51 -0.50 14.82
CA TRP A 73 18.92 -0.09 14.84
C TRP A 73 19.66 -0.44 13.54
#